data_AF-A0A2V7CML0-F1
#
_entry.id   AF-A0A2V7CML0-F1
#
_cell.length_a   1.000
_cell.length_b   1.000
_cell.length_c   1.000
_cell.angle_alpha   90.00
_cell.angle_beta   90.00
_cell.angle_gamma   90.00
#
_symmetry.space_group_name_H-M   'P 1'
#
loop_
_entity.id
_entity.type
_entity.pdbx_description
1 polymer ?
#
loop_
_entity_poly.entity_id
_entity_poly.type
_entity_poly.pdbx_seq_one_letter_code
_entity_poly.pdbx_strand_id
1 'polypeptide(L)'
;MMLGTLLAIPLVGAVLLWRAGGRVATALHALTAGLTLVATIAVSVKVNRGDALVALDGFLRADALSAWMIGLIGIVGALAASEAPRYLAHTTPGRFYPLFHLFVFTMLLAVSTDDVGLMWVAVEGTTLASVFLVNFERTRASLEASYKYLLICSVGIAIAFLGTVLV
;
A
#
# COMPACT_ATOMS: atom_id res chain seq x y z
N MET A 1 10.39 14.80 6.94
CA MET A 1 11.19 14.10 5.91
C MET A 1 11.02 12.58 5.94
N MET A 2 11.11 11.91 7.09
CA MET A 2 11.01 10.43 7.18
C MET A 2 9.68 9.82 6.68
N LEU A 3 8.53 10.40 7.03
CA LEU A 3 7.23 9.92 6.54
C LEU A 3 7.09 10.13 5.02
N GLY A 4 7.62 11.23 4.49
CA GLY A 4 7.70 11.45 3.05
C GLY A 4 8.52 10.37 2.34
N THR A 5 9.69 10.00 2.89
CA THR A 5 10.50 8.90 2.32
C THR A 5 9.81 7.55 2.43
N LEU A 6 9.12 7.26 3.54
CA LEU A 6 8.34 6.03 3.73
C LEU A 6 7.31 5.84 2.61
N LEU A 7 6.59 6.90 2.27
CA LEU A 7 5.54 6.88 1.25
C LEU A 7 6.11 6.96 -0.18
N ALA A 8 7.20 7.69 -0.39
CA ALA A 8 7.80 7.85 -1.70
C ALA A 8 8.37 6.53 -2.24
N ILE A 9 8.96 5.68 -1.41
CA ILE A 9 9.58 4.42 -1.84
C ILE A 9 8.59 3.50 -2.59
N PRO A 10 7.46 3.06 -1.99
CA PRO A 10 6.51 2.18 -2.68
C PRO A 10 5.80 2.89 -3.85
N LEU A 11 5.55 4.21 -3.76
CA LEU A 11 4.93 4.97 -4.84
C LEU A 11 5.84 5.06 -6.07
N VAL A 12 7.10 5.46 -5.88
CA VAL A 12 8.09 5.54 -6.97
C VAL A 12 8.37 4.14 -7.51
N GLY A 13 8.50 3.14 -6.64
CA GLY A 13 8.65 1.74 -7.04
C GLY A 13 7.50 1.27 -7.93
N ALA A 14 6.25 1.57 -7.56
CA ALA A 14 5.08 1.25 -8.38
C ALA A 14 5.13 1.90 -9.78
N VAL A 15 5.52 3.18 -9.86
CA VAL A 15 5.65 3.90 -11.14
C VAL A 15 6.77 3.30 -12.01
N LEU A 16 7.94 3.04 -11.43
CA LEU A 16 9.08 2.45 -12.16
C LEU A 16 8.75 1.04 -12.66
N LEU A 17 8.07 0.24 -11.83
CA LEU A 17 7.64 -1.11 -12.17
C LEU A 17 6.58 -1.16 -13.27
N TRP A 18 5.84 -0.07 -13.50
CA TRP A 18 4.87 0.00 -14.59
C TRP A 18 5.49 -0.19 -15.98
N ARG A 19 6.75 0.20 -16.14
CA ARG A 19 7.50 0.09 -17.41
C ARG A 19 8.53 -1.03 -17.41
N ALA A 20 8.76 -1.68 -16.27
CA ALA A 20 9.77 -2.72 -16.14
C ALA A 20 9.25 -4.09 -16.59
N GLY A 21 10.11 -4.92 -17.16
CA GLY A 21 9.80 -6.29 -17.56
C GLY A 21 10.89 -7.29 -17.18
N GLY A 22 10.52 -8.58 -17.15
CA GLY A 22 11.45 -9.69 -16.91
C GLY A 22 12.26 -9.55 -15.60
N ARG A 23 13.55 -9.89 -15.66
CA ARG A 23 14.46 -9.88 -14.50
C ARG A 23 14.61 -8.50 -13.84
N VAL A 24 14.51 -7.43 -14.63
CA VAL A 24 14.60 -6.05 -14.11
C VAL A 24 13.39 -5.74 -13.23
N ALA A 25 12.19 -6.17 -13.63
CA ALA A 25 10.99 -5.99 -12.80
C ALA A 25 11.10 -6.76 -11.47
N THR A 26 11.59 -8.01 -11.50
CA THR A 26 11.81 -8.79 -10.27
C THR A 26 12.83 -8.15 -9.34
N ALA A 27 13.95 -7.64 -9.88
CA ALA A 27 14.98 -6.96 -9.09
C ALA A 27 14.47 -5.64 -8.49
N LEU A 28 13.76 -4.82 -9.28
CA LEU A 28 13.13 -3.59 -8.80
C LEU A 28 12.05 -3.86 -7.76
N HIS A 29 11.28 -4.94 -7.92
CA HIS A 29 10.27 -5.35 -6.95
C HIS A 29 10.91 -5.71 -5.60
N ALA A 30 11.94 -6.54 -5.61
CA ALA A 30 12.68 -6.94 -4.41
C ALA A 30 13.36 -5.74 -3.73
N LEU A 31 13.99 -4.86 -4.53
CA LEU A 31 14.61 -3.63 -4.03
C LEU A 31 13.57 -2.71 -3.37
N THR A 32 12.45 -2.45 -4.05
CA THR A 32 11.38 -1.60 -3.51
C THR A 32 10.82 -2.19 -2.22
N ALA A 33 10.56 -3.51 -2.17
CA ALA A 33 10.06 -4.17 -0.96
C ALA A 33 11.05 -4.10 0.20
N GLY A 34 12.34 -4.33 -0.06
CA GLY A 34 13.40 -4.23 0.94
C GLY A 34 13.56 -2.81 1.49
N LEU A 35 13.55 -1.81 0.60
CA LEU A 35 13.61 -0.39 1.00
C LEU A 35 12.38 0.03 1.82
N THR A 36 11.18 -0.42 1.42
CA THR A 36 9.95 -0.17 2.18
C THR A 36 10.03 -0.79 3.57
N LEU A 37 10.50 -2.04 3.70
CA LEU A 37 10.68 -2.71 5.00
C LEU A 37 11.66 -1.97 5.90
N VAL A 38 12.79 -1.52 5.36
CA VAL A 38 13.77 -0.73 6.13
C VAL A 38 13.14 0.59 6.57
N ALA A 39 12.40 1.26 5.71
CA ALA A 39 11.73 2.53 6.03
C ALA A 39 10.64 2.34 7.10
N THR A 40 9.83 1.27 7.02
CA THR A 40 8.79 0.98 8.01
C THR A 40 9.42 0.70 9.38
N ILE A 41 10.48 -0.13 9.43
CA ILE A 41 11.20 -0.42 10.68
C ILE A 41 11.83 0.85 11.25
N ALA A 42 12.47 1.68 10.42
CA ALA A 42 13.09 2.92 10.86
C ALA A 42 12.07 3.91 11.45
N VAL A 43 10.89 4.03 10.84
CA VAL A 43 9.78 4.83 11.38
C VAL A 43 9.30 4.25 12.71
N SER A 44 9.01 2.94 12.78
CA SER A 44 8.53 2.31 14.02
C SER A 44 9.52 2.44 15.17
N VAL A 45 10.82 2.22 14.92
CA VAL A 45 11.87 2.36 15.94
C VAL A 45 11.98 3.81 16.42
N LYS A 46 11.90 4.79 15.51
CA LYS A 46 12.02 6.19 15.89
C LYS A 46 10.85 6.66 16.73
N VAL A 47 9.63 6.31 16.34
CA VAL A 47 8.42 6.65 17.11
C VAL A 47 8.44 5.96 18.48
N ASN A 48 8.90 4.71 18.58
CA ASN A 48 9.00 4.02 19.88
C ASN A 48 10.08 4.58 20.81
N ARG A 49 11.04 5.36 20.30
CA ARG A 49 12.15 5.94 21.08
C ARG A 49 11.95 7.42 21.43
N GLY A 50 10.91 8.05 20.91
CA GLY A 50 10.69 9.49 21.07
C GLY A 50 9.23 9.84 20.83
N ASP A 51 8.99 11.10 20.44
CA ASP A 51 7.63 11.58 20.19
C ASP A 51 7.11 11.21 18.79
N ALA A 52 5.81 11.44 18.59
CA ALA A 52 5.15 11.25 17.31
C ALA A 52 5.88 12.00 16.18
N LEU A 53 5.98 11.37 15.01
CA LEU A 53 6.56 12.00 13.83
C LEU A 53 5.49 12.80 13.12
N VAL A 54 5.81 14.04 12.76
CA VAL A 54 4.95 14.90 11.95
C VAL A 54 5.71 15.34 10.69
N ALA A 55 5.01 15.41 9.57
CA ALA A 55 5.55 15.90 8.30
C ALA A 55 4.47 16.65 7.49
N LEU A 56 4.91 17.40 6.47
CA LEU A 56 4.04 18.18 5.59
C LEU A 56 3.10 19.10 6.37
N ASP A 57 3.63 19.93 7.27
CA ASP A 57 2.86 20.91 8.05
C ASP A 57 1.68 20.33 8.85
N GLY A 58 1.78 19.07 9.28
CA GLY A 58 0.74 18.38 10.06
C GLY A 58 -0.07 17.36 9.28
N PHE A 59 -0.04 17.39 7.94
CA PHE A 59 -0.82 16.46 7.11
C PHE A 59 -0.46 14.98 7.30
N LEU A 60 0.81 14.70 7.61
CA LEU A 60 1.26 13.35 7.93
C LEU A 60 1.68 13.28 9.39
N ARG A 61 1.16 12.30 10.11
CA ARG A 61 1.45 12.05 11.51
C ARG A 61 1.56 10.54 11.77
N ALA A 62 2.58 10.15 12.52
CA ALA A 62 2.74 8.77 12.99
C ALA A 62 3.03 8.77 14.50
N ASP A 63 2.06 8.30 15.27
CA ASP A 63 2.18 8.04 16.71
C ASP A 63 2.44 6.55 16.99
N ALA A 64 2.39 6.14 18.25
CA ALA A 64 2.66 4.76 18.65
C ALA A 64 1.74 3.74 17.96
N LEU A 65 0.47 4.09 17.71
CA LEU A 65 -0.46 3.20 17.01
C LEU A 65 -0.11 3.13 15.52
N SER A 66 0.13 4.27 14.87
CA SER A 66 0.60 4.31 13.48
C SER A 66 1.91 3.52 13.32
N ALA A 67 2.85 3.65 14.25
CA ALA A 67 4.13 2.94 14.22
C ALA A 67 3.95 1.41 14.26
N TRP A 68 2.98 0.91 15.04
CA TRP A 68 2.65 -0.50 15.07
C TRP A 68 2.04 -0.97 13.74
N MET A 69 1.08 -0.22 13.20
CA MET A 69 0.45 -0.54 11.91
C MET A 69 1.44 -0.49 10.74
N ILE A 70 2.28 0.55 10.67
CA ILE A 70 3.35 0.71 9.68
C ILE A 70 4.32 -0.49 9.74
N GLY A 71 4.71 -0.91 10.95
CA GLY A 71 5.57 -2.07 11.14
C GLY A 71 4.95 -3.36 10.61
N LEU A 72 3.67 -3.60 10.92
CA LEU A 72 2.95 -4.78 10.41
C LEU A 72 2.81 -4.77 8.89
N ILE A 73 2.42 -3.64 8.30
CA ILE A 73 2.30 -3.49 6.84
C ILE A 73 3.65 -3.77 6.18
N GLY A 74 4.75 -3.25 6.74
CA GLY A 74 6.10 -3.49 6.25
C GLY A 74 6.50 -4.97 6.28
N ILE A 75 6.30 -5.64 7.42
CA ILE A 75 6.68 -7.05 7.60
C ILE A 75 5.83 -7.96 6.70
N VAL A 76 4.51 -7.84 6.76
CA VAL A 76 3.60 -8.67 5.95
C VAL A 76 3.77 -8.38 4.47
N GLY A 77 3.95 -7.11 4.10
CA GLY A 77 4.25 -6.71 2.73
C GLY A 77 5.56 -7.29 2.21
N ALA A 78 6.62 -7.31 3.02
CA ALA A 78 7.90 -7.91 2.64
C ALA A 78 7.80 -9.43 2.44
N LEU A 79 7.07 -10.13 3.32
CA LEU A 79 6.82 -11.57 3.19
C LEU A 79 6.00 -11.89 1.93
N ALA A 80 4.96 -11.11 1.65
CA ALA A 80 4.17 -11.27 0.43
C ALA A 80 5.03 -10.98 -0.83
N ALA A 81 5.88 -9.95 -0.77
CA ALA A 81 6.79 -9.61 -1.86
C ALA A 81 7.83 -10.71 -2.13
N SER A 82 8.35 -11.39 -1.10
CA SER A 82 9.32 -12.49 -1.31
C SER A 82 8.72 -13.69 -2.04
N GLU A 83 7.43 -13.97 -1.85
CA GLU A 83 6.73 -15.08 -2.53
C GLU A 83 6.25 -14.72 -3.94
N ALA A 84 6.06 -13.43 -4.24
CA ALA A 84 5.49 -12.98 -5.50
C ALA A 84 6.27 -13.45 -6.76
N PRO A 85 7.62 -13.40 -6.83
CA PRO A 85 8.36 -13.92 -7.97
C PRO A 85 8.14 -15.43 -8.23
N ARG A 86 8.00 -16.23 -7.16
CA ARG A 86 7.74 -17.67 -7.28
C ARG A 86 6.33 -17.92 -7.80
N TYR A 87 5.35 -17.20 -7.25
CA TYR A 87 3.95 -17.28 -7.70
C TYR A 87 3.79 -16.87 -9.17
N LEU A 88 4.53 -15.84 -9.61
CA LEU A 88 4.47 -15.33 -10.98
C LEU A 88 5.39 -16.05 -11.96
N ALA A 89 6.19 -17.04 -11.55
CA ALA A 89 7.14 -17.72 -12.44
C ALA A 89 6.46 -18.42 -13.62
N HIS A 90 5.20 -18.83 -13.45
CA HIS A 90 4.41 -19.57 -14.45
C HIS A 90 3.35 -18.70 -15.13
N THR A 91 3.31 -17.40 -14.82
CA THR A 91 2.27 -16.47 -15.29
C THR A 91 2.94 -15.20 -15.81
N THR A 92 2.37 -14.53 -16.82
CA THR A 92 2.87 -13.19 -17.19
C THR A 92 2.66 -12.23 -16.01
N PRO A 93 3.72 -11.61 -15.44
CA PRO A 93 3.62 -10.75 -14.24
C PRO A 93 2.64 -9.58 -14.40
N GLY A 94 2.35 -9.20 -15.65
CA GLY A 94 1.38 -8.18 -15.99
C GLY A 94 1.63 -6.90 -15.21
N ARG A 95 0.59 -6.43 -14.50
CA ARG A 95 0.64 -5.25 -13.63
C ARG A 95 0.69 -5.62 -12.14
N PHE A 96 1.03 -6.86 -11.79
CA PHE A 96 1.02 -7.31 -10.40
C PHE A 96 1.97 -6.50 -9.51
N TYR A 97 3.27 -6.42 -9.85
CA TYR A 97 4.24 -5.69 -9.04
C TYR A 97 3.93 -4.21 -8.84
N PRO A 98 3.55 -3.43 -9.87
CA PRO A 98 3.20 -2.02 -9.65
C PRO A 98 1.91 -1.88 -8.82
N LEU A 99 0.89 -2.73 -9.04
CA LEU A 99 -0.34 -2.70 -8.23
C LEU A 99 -0.10 -3.13 -6.77
N PHE A 100 0.80 -4.08 -6.54
CA PHE A 100 1.22 -4.51 -5.21
C PHE A 100 1.86 -3.36 -4.44
N HIS A 101 2.81 -2.65 -5.05
CA HIS A 101 3.46 -1.50 -4.40
C HIS A 101 2.52 -0.30 -4.26
N LEU A 102 1.58 -0.11 -5.21
CA LEU A 102 0.51 0.88 -5.06
C LEU A 102 -0.39 0.55 -3.85
N PHE A 103 -0.76 -0.72 -3.68
CA PHE A 103 -1.54 -1.19 -2.53
C PHE A 103 -0.80 -0.91 -1.21
N VAL A 104 0.48 -1.28 -1.12
CA VAL A 104 1.30 -1.01 0.08
C VAL A 104 1.42 0.50 0.34
N PHE A 105 1.63 1.32 -0.69
CA PHE A 105 1.64 2.78 -0.56
C PHE A 105 0.32 3.29 0.03
N THR A 106 -0.82 2.88 -0.51
CA THR A 106 -2.14 3.34 -0.02
C THR A 106 -2.42 2.88 1.40
N MET A 107 -1.99 1.67 1.79
CA MET A 107 -2.10 1.22 3.19
C MET A 107 -1.25 2.06 4.13
N LEU A 108 0.00 2.35 3.75
CA LEU A 108 0.89 3.18 4.57
C LEU A 108 0.37 4.62 4.68
N LEU A 109 -0.18 5.18 3.60
CA LEU A 109 -0.80 6.51 3.62
C LEU A 109 -1.99 6.55 4.57
N ALA A 110 -2.87 5.55 4.52
CA ALA A 110 -4.07 5.49 5.36
C ALA A 110 -3.75 5.52 6.86
N VAL A 111 -2.63 4.92 7.28
CA VAL A 111 -2.26 4.84 8.71
C VAL A 111 -1.30 5.95 9.17
N SER A 112 -0.87 6.83 8.26
CA SER A 112 0.11 7.89 8.55
C SER A 112 -0.33 9.30 8.18
N THR A 113 -1.61 9.48 7.82
CA THR A 113 -2.25 10.78 7.60
C THR A 113 -2.99 11.24 8.85
N ASP A 114 -2.95 12.54 9.14
CA ASP A 114 -3.73 13.17 10.23
C ASP A 114 -5.05 13.77 9.72
N ASP A 115 -5.29 13.72 8.39
CA ASP A 115 -6.52 14.17 7.74
C ASP A 115 -7.44 12.98 7.40
N VAL A 116 -8.67 13.00 7.92
CA VAL A 116 -9.67 11.93 7.76
C VAL A 116 -10.15 11.81 6.31
N GLY A 117 -10.22 12.92 5.57
CA GLY A 117 -10.57 12.90 4.16
C GLY A 117 -9.48 12.24 3.31
N LEU A 118 -8.21 12.53 3.58
CA LEU A 118 -7.09 11.87 2.92
C LEU A 118 -6.99 10.39 3.32
N MET A 119 -7.29 10.06 4.58
CA MET A 119 -7.38 8.66 5.03
C MET A 119 -8.44 7.91 4.23
N TRP A 120 -9.63 8.50 4.04
CA TRP A 120 -10.70 7.95 3.22
C TRP A 120 -10.23 7.69 1.77
N VAL A 121 -9.55 8.66 1.14
CA VAL A 121 -8.99 8.50 -0.22
C VAL A 121 -7.97 7.35 -0.24
N ALA A 122 -7.12 7.26 0.77
CA ALA A 122 -6.12 6.20 0.86
C ALA A 122 -6.76 4.81 1.01
N VAL A 123 -7.80 4.69 1.83
CA VAL A 123 -8.56 3.44 2.00
C VAL A 123 -9.22 3.03 0.67
N GLU A 124 -9.85 3.95 -0.05
CA GLU A 124 -10.41 3.63 -1.36
C GLU A 124 -9.32 3.26 -2.38
N GLY A 125 -8.14 3.88 -2.29
CA GLY A 125 -6.96 3.49 -3.04
C GLY A 125 -6.57 2.02 -2.82
N THR A 126 -6.65 1.52 -1.58
CA THR A 126 -6.40 0.09 -1.28
C THR A 126 -7.46 -0.80 -1.94
N THR A 127 -8.73 -0.40 -1.93
CA THR A 127 -9.83 -1.10 -2.61
C THR A 127 -9.57 -1.20 -4.11
N LEU A 128 -9.27 -0.08 -4.77
CA LEU A 128 -9.03 -0.04 -6.21
C LEU A 128 -7.84 -0.90 -6.63
N ALA A 129 -6.72 -0.79 -5.90
CA ALA A 129 -5.56 -1.65 -6.15
C ALA A 129 -5.91 -3.13 -5.98
N SER A 130 -6.69 -3.47 -4.96
CA SER A 130 -7.11 -4.85 -4.68
C SER A 130 -8.03 -5.42 -5.75
N VAL A 131 -8.95 -4.63 -6.30
CA VAL A 131 -9.83 -5.07 -7.40
C VAL A 131 -9.02 -5.57 -8.60
N PHE A 132 -7.98 -4.83 -8.98
CA PHE A 132 -7.09 -5.26 -10.07
C PHE A 132 -6.21 -6.46 -9.70
N LEU A 133 -5.76 -6.55 -8.44
CA LEU A 133 -4.97 -7.68 -7.95
C LEU A 133 -5.81 -8.97 -7.85
N VAL A 134 -7.06 -8.90 -7.38
CA VAL A 134 -8.00 -10.03 -7.32
C VAL A 134 -8.33 -10.51 -8.73
N ASN A 135 -8.49 -9.59 -9.68
CA ASN A 135 -8.75 -9.92 -11.08
C ASN A 135 -7.47 -10.24 -11.90
N PHE A 136 -6.35 -10.54 -11.26
CA PHE A 136 -5.08 -10.73 -11.95
C PHE A 136 -5.11 -11.88 -12.97
N GLU A 137 -5.75 -13.00 -12.63
CA GLU A 137 -5.84 -14.19 -13.50
C GLU A 137 -6.81 -14.02 -14.68
N ARG A 138 -7.64 -12.96 -14.68
CA ARG A 138 -8.61 -12.63 -15.75
C ARG A 138 -9.55 -13.79 -16.12
N THR A 139 -9.91 -14.62 -15.14
CA THR A 139 -10.93 -15.66 -15.31
C THR A 139 -12.31 -15.09 -15.03
N ARG A 140 -13.37 -15.79 -15.45
CA ARG A 140 -14.74 -15.40 -15.10
C ARG A 140 -14.94 -15.36 -13.58
N ALA A 141 -14.36 -16.31 -12.86
CA ALA A 141 -14.43 -16.36 -11.40
C ALA A 141 -13.69 -15.18 -10.76
N SER A 142 -12.50 -14.80 -11.23
CA SER A 142 -11.76 -13.65 -10.70
C SER A 142 -12.47 -12.32 -10.99
N LEU A 143 -13.11 -12.19 -12.16
CA LEU A 143 -13.93 -11.04 -12.51
C LEU A 143 -15.14 -10.91 -11.58
N GLU A 144 -15.90 -11.99 -11.39
CA GLU A 144 -17.06 -11.99 -10.50
C GLU A 144 -16.67 -11.70 -9.05
N ALA A 145 -15.54 -12.24 -8.57
CA ALA A 145 -15.02 -11.97 -7.23
C ALA A 145 -14.61 -10.50 -7.07
N SER A 146 -13.85 -9.95 -8.01
CA SER A 146 -13.37 -8.56 -7.95
C SER A 146 -14.52 -7.55 -8.02
N TYR A 147 -15.55 -7.81 -8.82
CA TYR A 147 -16.74 -6.95 -8.91
C TYR A 147 -17.59 -7.01 -7.63
N LYS A 148 -17.79 -8.20 -7.05
CA LYS A 148 -18.50 -8.34 -5.76
C LYS A 148 -17.76 -7.62 -4.64
N TYR A 149 -16.43 -7.77 -4.59
CA TYR A 149 -15.59 -7.08 -3.63
C TYR A 149 -15.69 -5.55 -3.80
N LEU A 150 -15.55 -5.04 -5.03
CA LEU A 150 -15.68 -3.61 -5.32
C LEU A 150 -17.02 -3.05 -4.85
N LEU A 151 -18.15 -3.70 -5.18
CA LEU A 151 -19.47 -3.24 -4.77
C LEU A 151 -19.62 -3.17 -3.25
N ILE A 152 -19.19 -4.20 -2.53
CA ILE A 152 -19.32 -4.26 -1.07
C ILE A 152 -18.47 -3.15 -0.42
N CYS A 153 -17.23 -2.98 -0.87
CA CYS A 153 -16.32 -1.95 -0.36
C CYS A 153 -16.81 -0.54 -0.69
N SER A 154 -17.28 -0.28 -1.92
CA SER A 154 -17.75 1.05 -2.33
C SER A 154 -19.00 1.48 -1.55
N VAL A 155 -19.90 0.55 -1.17
CA VAL A 155 -21.02 0.89 -0.29
C VAL A 155 -20.52 1.29 1.10
N GLY A 156 -19.56 0.53 1.66
CA GLY A 156 -18.96 0.85 2.96
C GLY A 156 -18.25 2.20 2.97
N ILE A 157 -17.46 2.50 1.94
CA ILE A 157 -16.70 3.75 1.86
C ILE A 157 -17.62 4.96 1.62
N ALA A 158 -18.75 4.79 0.94
CA ALA A 158 -19.73 5.86 0.75
C ALA A 158 -20.39 6.26 2.09
N ILE A 159 -20.71 5.27 2.93
CA ILE A 159 -21.23 5.50 4.28
C ILE A 159 -20.15 6.15 5.15
N ALA A 160 -18.90 5.69 5.06
CA ALA A 160 -17.78 6.29 5.77
C ALA A 160 -17.57 7.76 5.37
N PHE A 161 -17.67 8.08 4.07
CA PHE A 161 -17.57 9.45 3.57
C PHE A 161 -18.67 10.36 4.14
N LEU A 162 -19.91 9.87 4.21
CA LEU A 162 -21.00 10.59 4.86
C LEU A 162 -20.65 10.92 6.32
N GLY A 163 -20.07 9.97 7.05
CA GLY A 163 -19.56 10.21 8.41
C GLY A 163 -18.48 11.30 8.46
N THR A 164 -17.53 11.29 7.54
CA THR A 164 -16.48 12.32 7.44
C THR A 164 -17.04 13.72 7.15
N VAL A 165 -18.09 13.84 6.34
CA VAL A 165 -18.72 15.13 6.01
C VAL A 165 -19.53 15.71 7.19
N LEU A 166 -20.04 14.86 8.09
CA LEU A 166 -20.86 15.27 9.22
C LEU A 166 -20.05 15.76 10.44
N VAL A 167 -18.73 15.57 10.45
CA VAL A 167 -17.79 16.01 11.50
C VAL A 167 -17.06 17.26 11.02
#